data_AF-A0A255YZI9-F1
#
_entry.id   AF-A0A255YZI9-F1
#
_cell.length_a   1.000
_cell.length_b   1.000
_cell.length_c   1.000
_cell.angle_alpha   90.00
_cell.angle_beta   90.00
_cell.angle_gamma   90.00
#
_symmetry.space_group_name_H-M   'P 1'
#
loop_
_entity.id
_entity.type
_entity.pdbx_description
1 polymer ?
#
loop_
_entity_poly.entity_id
_entity_poly.type
_entity_poly.pdbx_seq_one_letter_code
_entity_poly.pdbx_strand_id
1 'polypeptide(L)' 'MNIQDINQEVHNAYEAIKNGGIILYPTDTVWGIGCDATHAGAVKKINELKQRSESKSMIVLMNGERMI' A
#
# COMPACT_ATOMS: atom_id res chain seq x y z
N MET A 1 -17.37 5.39 -13.01
CA MET A 1 -16.28 6.28 -12.57
C MET A 1 -15.54 6.70 -13.82
N ASN A 2 -15.48 7.99 -14.11
CA ASN A 2 -14.74 8.49 -15.28
C ASN A 2 -13.23 8.53 -14.95
N ILE A 3 -12.37 8.82 -15.94
CA ILE A 3 -10.92 8.84 -15.74
C ILE A 3 -10.48 9.94 -14.77
N GLN A 4 -11.14 11.11 -14.77
CA GLN A 4 -10.87 12.17 -13.79
C GLN A 4 -11.08 11.69 -12.36
N ASP A 5 -12.18 10.97 -12.09
CA ASP A 5 -12.49 10.44 -10.76
C ASP A 5 -11.40 9.47 -10.28
N ILE A 6 -10.89 8.59 -11.16
CA ILE A 6 -9.83 7.62 -10.81
C ILE A 6 -8.54 8.34 -10.42
N ASN A 7 -8.12 9.35 -11.19
CA ASN A 7 -6.89 10.09 -10.88
C ASN A 7 -6.99 10.82 -9.54
N GLN A 8 -8.18 11.33 -9.19
CA GLN A 8 -8.40 11.96 -7.90
C GLN A 8 -8.27 10.94 -6.76
N GLU A 9 -8.87 9.74 -6.90
CA GLU A 9 -8.76 8.70 -5.88
C GLU A 9 -7.32 8.15 -5.74
N VAL A 10 -6.60 8.03 -6.85
CA VAL A 10 -5.17 7.68 -6.82
C VAL A 10 -4.36 8.74 -6.08
N HIS A 11 -4.66 10.03 -6.28
CA HIS A 11 -4.00 11.11 -5.55
C HIS A 11 -4.32 11.07 -4.05
N ASN A 12 -5.59 10.83 -3.69
CA ASN A 12 -6.00 10.66 -2.29
C ASN A 12 -5.27 9.49 -1.62
N ALA A 13 -5.13 8.36 -2.32
CA ALA A 13 -4.39 7.20 -1.84
C ALA A 13 -2.89 7.50 -1.67
N TYR A 14 -2.29 8.26 -2.59
CA TYR A 14 -0.91 8.73 -2.48
C TYR A 14 -0.71 9.59 -1.22
N GLU A 15 -1.57 10.58 -0.98
CA GLU A 15 -1.47 11.42 0.22
C GLU A 15 -1.64 10.60 1.51
N ALA A 16 -2.51 9.59 1.52
CA ALA A 16 -2.64 8.68 2.65
C ALA A 16 -1.34 7.89 2.90
N ILE A 17 -0.75 7.29 1.86
CA ILE A 17 0.51 6.52 1.96
C ILE A 17 1.67 7.42 2.42
N LYS A 18 1.81 8.60 1.79
CA LYS A 18 2.86 9.59 2.08
C LYS A 18 2.86 10.03 3.54
N ASN A 19 1.67 10.11 4.16
CA ASN A 19 1.51 10.46 5.57
C ASN A 19 1.61 9.24 6.52
N GLY A 20 2.15 8.11 6.04
CA GLY A 20 2.34 6.89 6.83
C GLY A 20 1.05 6.14 7.13
N GLY A 21 0.01 6.34 6.30
CA GLY A 21 -1.26 5.63 6.33
C GLY A 21 -1.21 4.27 5.63
N ILE A 22 -2.33 3.55 5.71
CA ILE A 22 -2.56 2.27 5.04
C ILE A 22 -3.73 2.46 4.08
N ILE A 23 -3.61 1.95 2.87
CA ILE A 23 -4.69 1.93 1.87
C ILE A 23 -5.23 0.52 1.67
N LEU A 24 -6.50 0.44 1.26
CA LEU A 24 -7.13 -0.76 0.72
C LEU A 24 -7.20 -0.60 -0.80
N TYR A 25 -6.74 -1.60 -1.56
CA TYR A 25 -6.74 -1.56 -3.02
C TYR A 25 -7.17 -2.90 -3.62
N PRO A 26 -7.88 -2.89 -4.76
CA PRO A 26 -8.27 -4.12 -5.43
C PRO A 26 -7.06 -4.78 -6.07
N THR A 27 -7.07 -6.11 -6.12
CA THR A 27 -6.16 -6.91 -6.97
C THR A 27 -6.99 -7.86 -7.83
N ASP A 28 -6.32 -8.62 -8.69
CA ASP A 28 -6.92 -9.68 -9.51
C ASP A 28 -7.48 -10.87 -8.69
N THR A 29 -7.00 -11.05 -7.46
CA THR A 29 -7.34 -12.19 -6.60
C THR A 29 -8.18 -11.78 -5.39
N VAL A 30 -7.62 -10.94 -4.52
CA VAL A 30 -8.25 -10.50 -3.26
C VAL A 30 -7.95 -9.03 -3.00
N TRP A 31 -8.69 -8.41 -2.08
CA TRP A 31 -8.34 -7.05 -1.65
C TRP A 31 -6.99 -7.03 -0.92
N GLY A 32 -6.12 -6.11 -1.34
CA GLY A 32 -4.83 -5.86 -0.72
C GLY A 32 -4.90 -4.70 0.26
N ILE A 33 -4.13 -4.78 1.34
CA ILE A 33 -3.79 -3.63 2.17
C ILE A 33 -2.31 -3.33 2.04
N GLY A 34 -1.97 -2.05 1.92
CA GLY A 34 -0.60 -1.63 1.61
C GLY A 34 -0.25 -0.27 2.19
N CYS A 35 1.05 -0.03 2.29
CA CYS A 35 1.64 1.22 2.75
C CYS A 35 2.94 1.49 1.98
N ASP A 36 3.63 2.57 2.32
CA ASP A 36 5.00 2.81 1.86
C ASP A 36 5.93 1.74 2.47
N ALA A 37 6.55 0.93 1.59
CA ALA A 37 7.47 -0.14 1.99
C ALA A 37 8.77 0.37 2.62
N THR A 38 9.14 1.64 2.37
CA THR A 38 10.33 2.28 2.94
C THR A 38 10.04 2.94 4.30
N HIS A 39 8.76 3.08 4.67
CA HIS A 39 8.35 3.69 5.93
C HIS A 39 8.14 2.63 7.02
N ALA A 40 9.18 2.36 7.82
CA ALA A 40 9.17 1.33 8.87
C ALA A 40 7.97 1.43 9.84
N GLY A 41 7.52 2.65 10.17
CA GLY A 41 6.35 2.87 11.01
C GLY A 41 5.05 2.36 10.41
N ALA A 42 4.85 2.50 9.09
CA ALA A 42 3.64 2.03 8.42
C ALA A 42 3.67 0.52 8.19
N VAL A 43 4.86 -0.03 7.91
CA VAL A 43 5.08 -1.48 7.89
C VAL A 43 4.69 -2.11 9.22
N LYS A 44 5.11 -1.51 10.34
CA LYS A 44 4.72 -1.96 11.68
C LYS A 44 3.21 -1.92 11.89
N LYS A 45 2.53 -0.84 11.47
CA LYS A 45 1.06 -0.74 11.53
C LYS A 45 0.38 -1.86 10.73
N ILE A 46 0.89 -2.24 9.56
CA ILE A 46 0.35 -3.38 8.80
C ILE A 46 0.53 -4.70 9.56
N ASN A 47 1.71 -4.95 10.14
CA ASN A 47 1.96 -6.16 10.91
C ASN A 47 1.03 -6.27 12.12
N GLU A 48 0.84 -5.16 12.86
CA GLU A 48 -0.10 -5.07 13.97
C GLU A 48 -1.55 -5.30 13.51
N LEU A 49 -1.99 -4.61 12.46
CA LEU A 49 -3.34 -4.74 11.90
C LEU A 49 -3.64 -6.18 11.44
N LYS A 50 -2.67 -6.85 10.81
CA LYS A 50 -2.79 -8.23 10.33
C LYS A 50 -2.53 -9.28 11.42
N GLN A 51 -2.14 -8.86 12.62
CA GLN A 51 -1.68 -9.75 13.70
C GLN A 51 -0.58 -10.72 13.21
N ARG A 52 0.35 -10.19 12.39
CA ARG A 52 1.40 -10.95 11.73
C ARG A 52 2.75 -10.68 12.39
N SER A 53 3.52 -11.74 12.63
CA SER A 53 4.91 -11.61 13.08
C SER A 53 5.77 -10.93 12.01
N GLU A 54 6.65 -10.03 12.45
CA GLU A 54 7.61 -9.31 11.59
C GLU A 54 8.59 -10.24 10.87
N SER A 55 8.83 -11.45 11.40
CA SER A 55 9.70 -12.46 10.78
C SER A 55 9.16 -12.99 9.44
N LYS A 56 7.87 -12.77 9.14
CA LYS A 56 7.26 -13.23 7.90
C LYS A 56 7.33 -12.14 6.84
N SER A 57 8.01 -12.42 5.74
CA SER A 57 8.14 -11.51 4.59
C SER A 57 6.80 -10.99 4.07
N MET A 58 6.87 -9.81 3.46
CA MET A 58 5.77 -9.16 2.73
C MET A 58 6.14 -9.00 1.25
N ILE A 59 5.11 -8.86 0.41
CA ILE A 59 5.28 -8.57 -1.01
C ILE A 59 5.48 -7.06 -1.17
N VAL A 60 6.43 -6.66 -2.01
CA VAL A 60 6.62 -5.27 -2.43
C VAL A 60 6.12 -5.14 -3.87
N LEU A 61 5.25 -4.16 -4.11
CA LEU A 61 4.71 -3.86 -5.44
C LEU A 61 5.48 -2.70 -6.06
N MET A 62 5.94 -2.88 -7.29
CA MET A 62 6.71 -1.86 -8.01
C MET A 62 6.15 -1.67 -9.42
N ASN A 63 6.25 -0.45 -9.93
CA ASN A 63 5.69 -0.09 -11.25
C ASN A 63 6.62 -0.43 -12.43
N GLY A 64 7.82 -0.96 -12.17
CA GLY A 64 8.77 -1.36 -13.20
C GLY A 64 10.12 -1.75 -12.62
N GLU A 65 10.94 -2.38 -13.46
CA GLU A 65 12.26 -2.94 -13.09
C GLU A 65 13.25 -1.88 -12.62
N ARG A 66 13.12 -0.62 -13.07
CA ARG A 66 13.99 0.49 -12.64
C ARG A 66 13.90 0.84 -11.15
N MET A 67 12.94 0.27 -10.43
CA MET A 67 12.74 0.48 -8.99
C MET A 67 13.34 -0.65 -8.13
N ILE A 68 13.86 -1.72 -8.76
CA ILE A 68 14.66 -2.79 -8.11
C ILE A 68 16.08 -2.28 -7.87
#